data_AF-A0A3D1XSW0-F1
#
_entry.id   AF-A0A3D1XSW0-F1
#
_cell.length_a   1.000
_cell.length_b   1.000
_cell.length_c   1.000
_cell.angle_alpha   90.00
_cell.angle_beta   90.00
_cell.angle_gamma   90.00
#
_symmetry.space_group_name_H-M   'P 1'
#
loop_
_entity.id
_entity.type
_entity.pdbx_description
1 polymer ?
#
loop_
_entity_poly.entity_id
_entity_poly.type
_entity_poly.pdbx_seq_one_letter_code
_entity_poly.pdbx_strand_id
1 'polypeptide(L)'
;MIASAIFLLALLGVPLFAVIGLCALLSFYNADINAAAIFIELYRVASNPTLIAIPLFTFAGFILAHGKTPERLAHLSQSLLGGIPGGIPLTILLACAFFTALTGASGVTIIALGGLLYPLLIKEK
;
A
#
# COMPACT_ATOMS: atom_id res chain seq x y z
N MET A 1 26.38 5.79 7.25
CA MET A 1 25.86 6.53 8.43
C MET A 1 24.36 6.82 8.32
N ILE A 2 23.86 7.32 7.19
CA ILE A 2 22.42 7.61 7.02
C ILE A 2 21.58 6.32 6.99
N ALA A 3 22.00 5.29 6.25
CA ALA A 3 21.31 3.99 6.20
C ALA A 3 21.21 3.29 7.58
N SER A 4 22.24 3.38 8.42
CA SER A 4 22.22 2.85 9.78
C SER A 4 21.28 3.63 10.70
N ALA A 5 21.16 4.95 10.52
CA ALA A 5 20.21 5.78 11.25
C ALA A 5 18.76 5.45 10.87
N ILE A 6 18.48 5.22 9.58
CA ILE A 6 17.17 4.76 9.08
C ILE A 6 16.77 3.45 9.77
N PHE A 7 17.69 2.49 9.82
CA PHE A 7 17.43 1.17 10.41
C PHE A 7 17.14 1.25 11.91
N LEU A 8 17.89 2.07 12.65
CA LEU A 8 17.66 2.30 14.09
C LEU A 8 16.34 3.02 14.37
N LEU A 9 16.02 4.08 13.62
CA LEU A 9 14.76 4.82 13.75
C LEU A 9 13.54 3.94 13.40
N ALA A 10 13.69 3.07 12.40
CA ALA A 10 12.66 2.09 12.06
C ALA A 10 12.42 1.06 13.18
N LEU A 11 13.48 0.57 13.84
CA LEU A 11 13.38 -0.33 15.01
C LEU A 11 12.71 0.33 16.22
N LEU A 12 12.88 1.64 16.39
CA LEU A 12 12.21 2.45 17.41
C LEU A 12 10.71 2.68 17.14
N GLY A 13 10.18 2.18 16.02
CA GLY A 13 8.76 2.30 15.67
C GLY A 13 8.38 3.69 15.13
N VAL A 14 9.36 4.50 14.72
CA VAL A 14 9.10 5.81 14.11
C VAL A 14 8.41 5.60 12.76
N PRO A 15 7.32 6.34 12.44
CA PRO A 15 6.63 6.17 11.17
C PRO A 15 7.56 6.43 9.98
N LEU A 16 7.48 5.54 8.99
CA LEU A 16 8.43 5.50 7.86
C LEU A 16 8.57 6.86 7.14
N PHE A 17 7.48 7.61 6.97
CA PHE A 17 7.53 8.93 6.31
C PHE A 17 8.42 9.92 7.06
N ALA A 18 8.42 9.88 8.40
CA ALA A 18 9.25 10.76 9.23
C ALA A 18 10.72 10.35 9.14
N VAL A 19 11.01 9.05 9.10
CA VAL A 19 12.37 8.52 8.93
C VAL A 19 12.95 8.97 7.57
N ILE A 20 12.20 8.80 6.49
CA ILE A 20 12.63 9.22 5.14
C ILE A 20 12.80 10.73 5.06
N GLY A 21 11.85 11.51 5.61
CA GLY A 21 11.92 12.97 5.61
C GLY A 21 13.12 13.51 6.37
N LEU A 22 13.41 12.97 7.55
CA LEU A 22 14.57 13.38 8.35
C LEU A 22 15.88 13.02 7.63
N CYS A 23 15.94 11.86 6.98
CA CYS A 23 17.11 11.48 6.17
C CYS A 23 17.31 12.36 4.94
N ALA A 24 16.22 12.79 4.29
CA ALA A 24 16.29 13.77 3.21
C ALA A 24 16.86 15.10 3.73
N LEU A 25 16.33 15.64 4.83
CA LEU A 25 16.83 16.88 5.45
C LEU A 25 18.30 16.80 5.83
N LEU A 26 18.73 15.70 6.46
CA LEU A 26 20.14 15.47 6.78
C LEU A 26 21.00 15.38 5.50
N SER A 27 20.50 14.78 4.42
CA SER A 27 21.24 14.69 3.16
C SER A 27 21.42 16.05 2.50
N PHE A 28 20.38 16.90 2.49
CA PHE A 28 20.48 18.29 2.01
C PHE A 28 21.48 19.10 2.84
N TYR A 29 21.48 18.91 4.15
CA TYR A 29 22.43 19.57 5.06
C TYR A 29 23.88 19.13 4.81
N ASN A 30 24.14 17.82 4.68
CA ASN A 30 25.49 17.30 4.41
C ASN A 30 26.02 17.67 3.00
N ALA A 31 25.12 18.01 2.07
CA ALA A 31 25.48 18.40 0.71
C ALA A 31 25.67 19.93 0.55
N ASP A 32 25.61 20.71 1.63
CA ASP A 32 25.69 22.18 1.63
C ASP A 32 24.70 22.86 0.65
N ILE A 33 23.53 22.23 0.45
CA ILE A 33 22.49 22.76 -0.42
C ILE A 33 21.71 23.83 0.35
N ASN A 34 21.44 24.96 -0.31
CA ASN A 34 20.64 26.04 0.27
C ASN A 34 19.26 25.55 0.71
N ALA A 35 18.85 25.90 1.94
CA ALA A 35 17.55 25.54 2.51
C ALA A 35 16.36 25.95 1.63
N ALA A 36 16.48 27.00 0.82
CA ALA A 36 15.46 27.41 -0.15
C ALA A 36 15.16 26.29 -1.18
N ALA A 37 16.14 25.47 -1.54
CA ALA A 37 15.95 24.35 -2.46
C ALA A 37 15.01 23.27 -1.90
N ILE A 38 14.95 23.12 -0.57
CA ILE A 38 14.04 22.18 0.10
C ILE A 38 12.59 22.57 -0.17
N PHE A 39 12.26 23.87 -0.09
CA PHE A 39 10.91 24.37 -0.37
C PHE A 39 10.55 24.25 -1.85
N ILE A 40 11.49 24.52 -2.76
CA ILE A 40 11.30 24.36 -4.20
C ILE A 40 11.00 22.89 -4.52
N GLU A 41 11.77 21.96 -3.95
CA GLU A 41 11.56 20.53 -4.15
C GLU A 41 10.26 20.04 -3.54
N LEU A 42 9.91 20.51 -2.34
CA LEU A 42 8.63 20.18 -1.71
C LEU A 42 7.45 20.65 -2.57
N TYR A 43 7.51 21.87 -3.12
CA TYR A 43 6.50 22.39 -4.03
C TYR A 43 6.44 21.58 -5.33
N ARG A 44 7.60 21.23 -5.92
CA ARG A 44 7.67 20.39 -7.12
C ARG A 44 6.99 19.04 -6.90
N VAL A 45 7.29 18.37 -5.77
CA VAL A 45 6.65 17.10 -5.42
C VAL A 45 5.14 17.30 -5.19
N ALA A 46 4.72 18.30 -4.40
CA ALA A 46 3.31 18.54 -4.10
C ALA A 46 2.47 18.91 -5.33
N SER A 47 3.08 19.59 -6.30
CA SER A 47 2.45 19.97 -7.57
C SER A 47 2.40 18.85 -8.61
N ASN A 48 2.93 17.66 -8.28
CA ASN A 48 2.99 16.55 -9.21
C ASN A 48 1.56 16.06 -9.56
N PRO A 49 1.14 16.12 -10.84
CA PRO A 49 -0.21 15.74 -11.24
C PRO A 49 -0.51 14.25 -10.98
N THR A 50 0.51 13.40 -10.88
CA THR A 50 0.36 11.97 -10.54
C THR A 50 -0.15 11.77 -9.12
N LEU A 51 0.03 12.72 -8.19
CA LEU A 51 -0.51 12.61 -6.83
C LEU A 51 -2.04 12.59 -6.80
N ILE A 52 -2.72 13.17 -7.81
CA ILE A 52 -4.18 13.12 -7.95
C ILE A 52 -4.67 11.69 -8.18
N ALA A 53 -3.81 10.79 -8.68
CA ALA A 53 -4.15 9.38 -8.83
C ALA A 53 -4.45 8.71 -7.48
N ILE A 54 -3.79 9.12 -6.38
CA ILE A 54 -3.98 8.53 -5.05
C ILE A 54 -5.45 8.63 -4.58
N PRO A 55 -6.09 9.82 -4.51
CA PRO A 55 -7.49 9.92 -4.13
C PRO A 55 -8.43 9.29 -5.15
N LEU A 56 -8.14 9.38 -6.46
CA LEU A 56 -9.00 8.77 -7.49
C LEU A 56 -9.00 7.24 -7.42
N PHE A 57 -7.84 6.61 -7.25
CA PHE A 57 -7.74 5.16 -7.05
C PHE A 57 -8.37 4.71 -5.73
N THR A 58 -8.21 5.51 -4.67
CA THR A 58 -8.89 5.27 -3.39
C THR A 58 -10.41 5.31 -3.55
N PHE A 59 -10.92 6.33 -4.24
CA PHE A 59 -12.34 6.48 -4.53
C PHE A 59 -12.89 5.32 -5.38
N ALA A 60 -12.18 4.94 -6.44
CA ALA A 60 -12.52 3.78 -7.26
C ALA A 60 -12.57 2.50 -6.41
N GLY A 61 -11.59 2.31 -5.52
CA GLY A 61 -11.57 1.18 -4.60
C GLY A 61 -12.75 1.15 -3.63
N PHE A 62 -13.19 2.31 -3.12
CA PHE A 62 -14.41 2.40 -2.30
C PHE A 62 -15.68 2.09 -3.10
N ILE A 63 -15.79 2.52 -4.36
CA ILE A 63 -16.89 2.17 -5.25
C ILE A 63 -16.93 0.65 -5.47
N LEU A 64 -15.79 0.05 -5.81
CA LEU A 64 -15.68 -1.39 -6.05
C LEU A 64 -16.04 -2.20 -4.79
N ALA A 65 -15.58 -1.75 -3.61
CA ALA A 65 -15.90 -2.35 -2.32
C ALA A 65 -17.41 -2.27 -2.02
N HIS A 66 -18.05 -1.11 -2.19
CA HIS A 66 -19.50 -0.97 -2.01
C HIS A 66 -20.30 -1.85 -2.98
N GLY A 67 -19.80 -2.04 -4.20
CA GLY A 67 -20.41 -2.91 -5.22
C GLY A 67 -20.24 -4.41 -4.97
N LYS A 68 -19.65 -4.83 -3.85
CA LYS A 68 -19.30 -6.23 -3.55
C LYS A 68 -18.40 -6.89 -4.61
N THR A 69 -17.60 -6.08 -5.28
CA THR A 69 -16.62 -6.59 -6.27
C THR A 69 -15.57 -7.50 -5.64
N PRO A 70 -15.00 -7.18 -4.45
CA PRO A 70 -14.00 -8.04 -3.84
C PRO A 70 -14.52 -9.45 -3.51
N GLU A 71 -15.77 -9.59 -3.06
CA GLU A 71 -16.43 -10.86 -2.80
C GLU A 71 -16.57 -11.69 -4.09
N ARG A 72 -17.05 -11.06 -5.16
CA ARG A 72 -17.18 -11.71 -6.48
C ARG A 72 -15.84 -12.18 -7.01
N LEU A 73 -14.80 -11.37 -6.82
CA LEU A 73 -13.44 -11.71 -7.24
C LEU A 73 -12.83 -12.85 -6.40
N ALA A 74 -13.09 -12.87 -5.10
CA ALA A 74 -12.68 -13.97 -4.22
C ALA A 74 -13.37 -15.28 -4.62
N HIS A 75 -14.69 -15.27 -4.87
CA HIS A 75 -15.42 -16.44 -5.35
C HIS A 75 -14.93 -16.92 -6.71
N LEU A 76 -14.64 -16.01 -7.65
CA LEU A 76 -14.06 -16.36 -8.94
C LEU A 76 -12.70 -17.04 -8.74
N SER A 77 -11.83 -16.44 -7.93
CA SER A 77 -10.50 -16.99 -7.63
C SER A 77 -10.59 -18.35 -6.92
N GLN A 78 -11.63 -18.58 -6.11
CA GLN A 78 -11.91 -19.85 -5.45
C GLN A 78 -12.42 -20.89 -6.44
N SER A 79 -13.24 -20.51 -7.41
CA SER A 79 -13.70 -21.41 -8.47
C SER A 79 -12.56 -21.90 -9.37
N LEU A 80 -11.51 -21.08 -9.53
CA LEU A 80 -10.36 -21.39 -10.36
C LEU A 80 -9.32 -22.26 -9.64
N LEU A 81 -9.07 -22.00 -8.35
CA LEU A 81 -7.93 -22.57 -7.61
C LEU A 81 -8.33 -23.38 -6.37
N GLY A 82 -9.58 -23.31 -5.92
CA GLY A 82 -10.04 -23.92 -4.67
C GLY A 82 -10.08 -25.46 -4.68
N GLY A 83 -9.97 -26.10 -5.85
CA GLY A 83 -9.88 -27.56 -5.97
C GLY A 83 -8.46 -28.12 -5.74
N ILE A 84 -7.45 -27.27 -5.58
CA ILE A 84 -6.05 -27.67 -5.41
C ILE A 84 -5.77 -27.79 -3.89
N PRO A 85 -5.03 -28.81 -3.42
CA PRO A 85 -4.61 -28.87 -2.01
C PRO A 85 -3.76 -27.65 -1.65
N GLY A 86 -4.17 -26.90 -0.63
CA GLY A 86 -3.60 -25.58 -0.30
C GLY A 86 -4.02 -24.47 -1.26
N GLY A 87 -5.19 -24.58 -1.89
CA GLY A 87 -5.70 -23.65 -2.89
C GLY A 87 -6.24 -22.34 -2.30
N ILE A 88 -6.69 -22.30 -1.05
CA ILE A 88 -7.32 -21.08 -0.49
C ILE A 88 -6.31 -19.92 -0.30
N PRO A 89 -5.06 -20.11 0.17
CA PRO A 89 -4.09 -19.02 0.27
C PRO A 89 -3.75 -18.48 -1.12
N LEU A 90 -3.70 -19.34 -2.13
CA LEU A 90 -3.45 -18.94 -3.52
C LEU A 90 -4.63 -18.18 -4.12
N THR A 91 -5.86 -18.63 -3.86
CA THR A 91 -7.10 -17.91 -4.20
C THR A 91 -7.12 -16.52 -3.58
N ILE A 92 -6.77 -16.41 -2.29
CA ILE A 92 -6.74 -15.13 -1.56
C ILE A 92 -5.67 -14.22 -2.13
N LEU A 93 -4.46 -14.74 -2.37
CA LEU A 93 -3.36 -14.00 -2.99
C LEU A 93 -3.79 -13.43 -4.34
N LEU A 94 -4.44 -14.25 -5.18
CA LEU A 94 -4.88 -13.85 -6.52
C LEU A 94 -5.98 -12.79 -6.46
N ALA A 95 -6.96 -12.95 -5.57
CA ALA A 95 -8.00 -11.96 -5.35
C ALA A 95 -7.43 -10.62 -4.84
N CYS A 96 -6.51 -10.67 -3.87
CA CYS A 96 -5.81 -9.50 -3.37
C CYS A 96 -4.96 -8.82 -4.45
N ALA A 97 -4.22 -9.58 -5.24
CA ALA A 97 -3.35 -9.05 -6.29
C ALA A 97 -4.17 -8.30 -7.36
N PHE A 98 -5.25 -8.90 -7.85
CA PHE A 98 -6.14 -8.26 -8.82
C PHE A 98 -6.82 -7.02 -8.24
N PHE A 99 -7.34 -7.09 -7.02
CA PHE A 99 -8.00 -5.94 -6.39
C PHE A 99 -7.01 -4.80 -6.11
N THR A 100 -5.79 -5.13 -5.66
CA THR A 100 -4.73 -4.15 -5.42
C THR A 100 -4.29 -3.48 -6.73
N ALA A 101 -4.18 -4.25 -7.83
CA ALA A 101 -3.82 -3.70 -9.13
C ALA A 101 -4.83 -2.67 -9.64
N LEU A 102 -6.12 -2.84 -9.33
CA LEU A 102 -7.19 -1.92 -9.74
C LEU A 102 -7.31 -0.70 -8.82
N THR A 103 -6.95 -0.85 -7.54
CA THR A 103 -7.15 0.19 -6.51
C THR A 103 -5.88 0.91 -6.10
N GLY A 104 -4.71 0.49 -6.60
CA GLY A 104 -3.41 1.13 -6.40
C GLY A 104 -2.92 1.23 -4.96
N ALA A 105 -3.68 0.71 -3.99
CA ALA A 105 -3.47 0.95 -2.57
C ALA A 105 -3.74 -0.30 -1.73
N SER A 106 -2.70 -0.77 -1.02
CA SER A 106 -2.81 -1.90 -0.10
C SER A 106 -3.80 -1.64 1.04
N GLY A 107 -3.90 -0.40 1.52
CA GLY A 107 -4.82 -0.04 2.62
C GLY A 107 -6.30 -0.24 2.26
N VAL A 108 -6.69 0.15 1.04
CA VAL A 108 -8.07 -0.02 0.56
C VAL A 108 -8.42 -1.50 0.42
N THR A 109 -7.47 -2.29 -0.07
CA THR A 109 -7.61 -3.75 -0.16
C THR A 109 -7.83 -4.36 1.22
N ILE A 110 -7.08 -3.96 2.25
CA ILE A 110 -7.26 -4.45 3.63
C ILE A 110 -8.66 -4.11 4.17
N ILE A 111 -9.13 -2.88 3.96
CA ILE A 111 -10.44 -2.44 4.45
C ILE A 111 -11.57 -3.16 3.72
N ALA A 112 -11.45 -3.35 2.40
CA ALA A 112 -12.48 -3.95 1.57
C ALA A 112 -12.56 -5.48 1.71
N LEU A 113 -11.41 -6.15 1.79
CA LEU A 113 -11.32 -7.62 1.77
C LEU A 113 -11.00 -8.23 3.13
N GLY A 114 -10.41 -7.48 4.08
CA GLY A 114 -9.89 -8.06 5.33
C GLY A 114 -10.94 -8.84 6.12
N GLY A 115 -12.15 -8.29 6.24
CA GLY A 115 -13.26 -8.94 6.93
C GLY A 115 -13.78 -10.21 6.23
N LEU A 116 -13.60 -10.32 4.91
CA LEU A 116 -13.96 -11.50 4.13
C LEU A 116 -12.88 -12.57 4.17
N LEU A 117 -11.62 -12.18 3.98
CA LEU A 117 -10.50 -13.11 3.81
C LEU A 117 -10.07 -13.74 5.13
N TYR A 118 -10.07 -12.99 6.24
CA TYR A 118 -9.67 -13.49 7.54
C TYR A 118 -10.45 -14.75 8.00
N PRO A 119 -11.80 -14.78 7.99
CA PRO A 119 -12.54 -15.98 8.35
C PRO A 119 -12.38 -17.12 7.34
N LEU A 120 -12.13 -16.79 6.06
CA LEU A 120 -11.87 -17.77 5.01
C LEU A 120 -10.55 -18.53 5.29
N LEU A 121 -9.52 -17.79 5.67
CA LEU A 121 -8.18 -18.31 5.97
C LEU A 121 -8.17 -19.20 7.23
N ILE A 122 -8.90 -18.81 8.27
CA ILE A 122 -8.96 -19.57 9.55
C ILE A 122 -9.78 -20.87 9.40
N LYS A 123 -10.72 -20.92 8.45
CA LYS A 123 -11.51 -22.13 8.18
C LYS A 123 -10.76 -23.19 7.40
N GLU A 124 -9.70 -22.81 6.69
CA GLU A 124 -8.83 -23.77 6.02
C GLU A 124 -8.00 -24.53 7.08
N LYS A 125 -8.11 -25.86 7.08
CA LYS A 125 -7.34 -26.76 7.95
C LYS A 125 -6.32 -27.53 7.14
#